data_AF-A0A2S2DRR0-F1
#
_entry.id   AF-A0A2S2DRR0-F1
#
_cell.length_a   1.000
_cell.length_b   1.000
_cell.length_c   1.000
_cell.angle_alpha   90.00
_cell.angle_beta   90.00
_cell.angle_gamma   90.00
#
_symmetry.space_group_name_H-M   'P 1'
#
loop_
_entity.id
_entity.type
_entity.pdbx_description
1 polymer ?
#
loop_
_entity_poly.entity_id
_entity_poly.type
_entity_poly.pdbx_seq_one_letter_code
_entity_poly.pdbx_strand_id
1 'polypeptide(L)'
;MAISIKSVPILKDKVARKFVVLRTVLGSQKLATEAMDMLEKFASETPFSLDQLTGSYIKLVQRGIKVTAVELTKIGDLASSQGKEFDQLTEALLDASTGEFERLKEFGIKGKTMGDQITLTFGKVQKVIANTPEAIQNAVISFGELNGVMGGMAKLPKDLAVIQSNLGDIFDDLRVRILKKLAILLG
;
A
#
# COMPACT_ATOMS: atom_id res chain seq x y z
N MET A 1 25.61 33.15 2.86
CA MET A 1 25.23 32.48 1.60
C MET A 1 24.33 31.31 1.97
N ALA A 2 23.01 31.45 1.81
CA ALA A 2 22.06 30.42 2.23
C ALA A 2 22.10 29.26 1.23
N ILE A 3 22.44 28.07 1.70
CA ILE A 3 22.31 26.84 0.92
C ILE A 3 20.82 26.50 0.89
N SER A 4 20.15 26.92 -0.18
CA SER A 4 18.80 26.48 -0.50
C SER A 4 18.86 24.98 -0.76
N ILE A 5 18.43 24.19 0.22
CA ILE A 5 18.25 22.75 0.07
C ILE A 5 17.03 22.58 -0.84
N LYS A 6 17.28 22.48 -2.14
CA LYS A 6 16.29 22.00 -3.13
C LYS A 6 16.00 20.53 -2.84
N SER A 7 15.25 20.24 -1.79
CA SER A 7 14.44 19.03 -1.78
C SER A 7 13.42 19.14 -2.93
N VAL A 8 13.07 18.02 -3.57
CA VAL A 8 11.86 17.84 -4.39
C VAL A 8 11.91 18.11 -5.94
N PRO A 9 12.86 17.52 -6.72
CA PRO A 9 12.58 17.21 -8.14
C PRO A 9 12.07 15.77 -8.34
N ILE A 10 12.69 14.79 -7.69
CA ILE A 10 12.47 13.35 -7.93
C ILE A 10 11.08 12.88 -7.47
N LEU A 11 10.60 13.40 -6.34
CA LEU A 11 9.27 13.06 -5.79
C LEU A 11 8.13 13.57 -6.68
N LYS A 12 8.27 14.77 -7.25
CA LYS A 12 7.29 15.32 -8.21
C LYS A 12 7.19 14.44 -9.46
N ASP A 13 8.32 13.93 -9.95
CA ASP A 13 8.36 13.05 -11.12
C ASP A 13 7.75 11.67 -10.85
N LYS A 14 7.97 11.08 -9.66
CA LYS A 14 7.37 9.78 -9.29
C LYS A 14 5.83 9.89 -9.21
N VAL A 15 5.32 10.89 -8.51
CA VAL A 15 3.87 11.10 -8.37
C VAL A 15 3.23 11.44 -9.72
N ALA A 16 3.86 12.29 -10.53
CA ALA A 16 3.35 12.59 -11.87
C ALA A 16 3.27 11.34 -12.76
N ARG A 17 4.27 10.45 -12.71
CA ARG A 17 4.21 9.16 -13.42
C ARG A 17 3.06 8.28 -12.94
N LYS A 18 2.85 8.16 -11.63
CA LYS A 18 1.75 7.36 -11.08
C LYS A 18 0.38 7.96 -11.40
N PHE A 19 0.26 9.28 -11.47
CA PHE A 19 -0.96 9.95 -11.94
C PHE A 19 -1.30 9.57 -13.39
N VAL A 20 -0.31 9.52 -14.28
CA VAL A 20 -0.52 9.04 -15.66
C VAL A 20 -1.02 7.59 -15.68
N VAL A 21 -0.45 6.72 -14.83
CA VAL A 21 -0.91 5.33 -14.72
C VAL A 21 -2.33 5.24 -14.16
N LEU A 22 -2.67 6.00 -13.12
CA LEU A 22 -4.02 6.09 -12.56
C LEU A 22 -5.04 6.45 -13.64
N ARG A 23 -4.74 7.47 -14.46
CA ARG A 23 -5.59 7.89 -15.58
C ARG A 23 -5.80 6.77 -16.58
N THR A 24 -4.76 6.02 -16.91
CA THR A 24 -4.85 4.87 -17.81
C THR A 24 -5.72 3.76 -17.22
N VAL A 25 -5.48 3.39 -15.96
CA VAL A 25 -6.19 2.29 -15.29
C VAL A 25 -7.67 2.63 -15.05
N LEU A 26 -7.98 3.87 -14.70
CA LEU A 26 -9.35 4.33 -14.44
C LEU A 26 -10.08 4.79 -15.72
N GLY A 27 -9.36 4.92 -16.84
CA GLY A 27 -9.92 5.36 -18.12
C GLY A 27 -10.43 6.81 -18.15
N SER A 28 -10.18 7.61 -17.12
CA SER A 28 -10.73 8.96 -16.99
C SER A 28 -9.80 9.88 -16.21
N GLN A 29 -9.57 11.08 -16.76
CA GLN A 29 -8.86 12.16 -16.07
C GLN A 29 -9.58 12.55 -14.77
N LYS A 30 -10.91 12.65 -14.80
CA LYS A 30 -11.72 13.02 -13.64
C LYS A 30 -11.57 11.99 -12.51
N LEU A 31 -11.72 10.71 -12.83
CA LEU A 31 -11.58 9.64 -11.84
C LEU A 31 -10.16 9.56 -11.28
N ALA A 32 -9.14 9.81 -12.10
CA ALA A 32 -7.75 9.87 -11.63
C ALA A 32 -7.51 11.04 -10.67
N THR A 33 -8.06 12.23 -10.95
CA THR A 33 -8.01 13.36 -10.01
C THR A 33 -8.73 13.03 -8.72
N GLU A 34 -9.96 12.50 -8.76
CA GLU A 34 -10.71 12.13 -7.55
C GLU A 34 -9.98 11.07 -6.70
N ALA A 35 -9.39 10.06 -7.35
CA ALA A 35 -8.59 9.06 -6.67
C ALA A 35 -7.33 9.67 -6.06
N MET A 36 -6.65 10.56 -6.79
CA MET A 36 -5.44 11.23 -6.30
C MET A 36 -5.74 12.11 -5.07
N ASP A 37 -6.80 12.91 -5.12
CA ASP A 37 -7.22 13.76 -4.00
C ASP A 37 -7.56 12.92 -2.75
N MET A 38 -8.21 11.77 -2.94
CA MET A 38 -8.48 10.83 -1.86
C MET A 38 -7.17 10.30 -1.25
N LEU A 39 -6.21 9.90 -2.08
CA LEU A 39 -4.94 9.34 -1.66
C LEU A 39 -4.06 10.39 -0.97
N GLU A 40 -4.05 11.63 -1.46
CA GLU A 40 -3.35 12.77 -0.83
C GLU A 40 -3.90 13.05 0.56
N LYS A 41 -5.23 13.12 0.68
CA LYS A 41 -5.87 13.28 1.98
C LYS A 41 -5.51 12.13 2.92
N PHE A 42 -5.64 10.89 2.45
CA PHE A 42 -5.35 9.71 3.25
C PHE A 42 -3.87 9.68 3.71
N ALA A 43 -2.93 10.00 2.82
CA ALA A 43 -1.51 10.11 3.16
C ALA A 43 -1.24 11.18 4.23
N SER A 44 -1.97 12.30 4.21
CA SER A 44 -1.79 13.39 5.20
C SER A 44 -2.28 13.00 6.61
N GLU A 45 -3.20 12.04 6.69
CA GLU A 45 -3.87 11.62 7.93
C GLU A 45 -3.27 10.32 8.52
N THR A 46 -2.42 9.62 7.77
CA THR A 46 -1.96 8.25 8.09
C THR A 46 -0.44 8.13 8.06
N PRO A 47 0.14 7.03 8.58
CA PRO A 47 1.58 6.79 8.53
C PRO A 47 2.07 6.24 7.17
N PHE A 48 1.39 6.52 6.05
CA PHE A 48 1.79 5.98 4.75
C PHE A 48 2.11 7.09 3.75
N SER A 49 3.17 6.90 2.96
CA SER A 49 3.52 7.87 1.93
C SER A 49 2.51 7.85 0.78
N LEU A 50 2.29 9.01 0.16
CA LEU A 50 1.45 9.13 -1.03
C LEU A 50 1.93 8.22 -2.16
N ASP A 51 3.24 8.09 -2.35
CA ASP A 51 3.83 7.22 -3.37
C ASP A 51 3.41 5.76 -3.15
N GLN A 52 3.58 5.25 -1.94
CA GLN A 52 3.19 3.90 -1.55
C GLN A 52 1.69 3.66 -1.76
N LEU A 53 0.85 4.54 -1.21
CA LEU A 53 -0.61 4.43 -1.32
C LEU A 53 -1.07 4.43 -2.78
N THR A 54 -0.51 5.31 -3.61
CA THR A 54 -0.85 5.38 -5.04
C THR A 54 -0.44 4.10 -5.77
N GLY A 55 0.74 3.56 -5.45
CA GLY A 55 1.21 2.30 -6.03
C GLY A 55 0.30 1.13 -5.68
N SER A 56 -0.05 0.99 -4.41
CA SER A 56 -0.94 -0.06 -3.93
C SER A 56 -2.36 0.09 -4.50
N TYR A 57 -2.90 1.32 -4.55
CA TYR A 57 -4.20 1.61 -5.16
C TYR A 57 -4.26 1.14 -6.62
N ILE A 58 -3.24 1.47 -7.43
CA ILE A 58 -3.15 1.02 -8.82
C ILE A 58 -3.20 -0.50 -8.92
N LYS A 59 -2.42 -1.22 -8.10
CA LYS A 59 -2.37 -2.69 -8.10
C LYS A 59 -3.72 -3.33 -7.79
N LEU A 60 -4.46 -2.73 -6.85
CA LEU A 60 -5.79 -3.17 -6.43
C LEU A 60 -6.82 -2.95 -7.55
N VAL A 61 -6.90 -1.73 -8.10
CA VAL A 61 -7.87 -1.40 -9.16
C VAL A 61 -7.62 -2.21 -10.43
N GLN A 62 -6.36 -2.47 -10.79
CA GLN A 62 -6.01 -3.33 -11.93
C GLN A 62 -6.57 -4.77 -11.81
N ARG A 63 -6.89 -5.22 -10.60
CA ARG A 63 -7.50 -6.53 -10.33
C ARG A 63 -9.01 -6.45 -10.11
N GLY A 64 -9.63 -5.34 -10.50
CA GLY A 64 -11.06 -5.12 -10.36
C GLY A 64 -11.52 -4.80 -8.93
N ILE A 65 -10.59 -4.56 -8.01
CA ILE A 65 -10.91 -4.27 -6.61
C ILE A 65 -11.38 -2.83 -6.52
N LYS A 66 -12.58 -2.63 -5.98
CA LYS A 66 -13.05 -1.31 -5.62
C LYS A 66 -12.23 -0.81 -4.42
N VAL A 67 -11.70 0.41 -4.52
CA VAL A 67 -10.89 1.00 -3.45
C VAL A 67 -11.48 2.34 -3.04
N THR A 68 -12.16 2.33 -1.90
CA THR A 68 -12.75 3.49 -1.22
C THR A 68 -11.90 3.89 -0.03
N ALA A 69 -12.13 5.08 0.53
CA ALA A 69 -11.48 5.51 1.76
C ALA A 69 -11.70 4.52 2.93
N VAL A 70 -12.86 3.86 2.96
CA VAL A 70 -13.20 2.84 3.96
C VAL A 70 -12.33 1.58 3.77
N GLU A 71 -12.14 1.11 2.54
CA GLU A 71 -11.26 -0.03 2.25
C GLU A 71 -9.79 0.32 2.52
N LEU A 72 -9.34 1.52 2.13
CA LEU A 72 -8.00 2.02 2.47
C LEU A 72 -7.77 2.03 3.99
N THR A 73 -8.77 2.50 4.76
CA THR A 73 -8.67 2.51 6.23
C THR A 73 -8.52 1.10 6.78
N LYS A 74 -9.33 0.15 6.33
CA LYS A 74 -9.27 -1.25 6.78
C LYS A 74 -7.94 -1.92 6.45
N ILE A 75 -7.44 -1.74 5.23
CA ILE A 75 -6.14 -2.27 4.81
C ILE A 75 -5.03 -1.64 5.64
N GLY A 76 -5.04 -0.31 5.78
CA GLY A 76 -4.03 0.42 6.54
C GLY A 76 -4.00 0.03 8.02
N ASP A 77 -5.16 -0.10 8.65
CA ASP A 77 -5.29 -0.52 10.05
C ASP A 77 -4.84 -1.97 10.24
N LEU A 78 -5.21 -2.88 9.33
CA LEU A 78 -4.76 -4.28 9.37
C LEU A 78 -3.24 -4.37 9.24
N ALA A 79 -2.63 -3.69 8.27
CA ALA A 79 -1.19 -3.66 8.09
C ALA A 79 -0.48 -3.07 9.33
N SER A 80 -0.95 -1.92 9.80
CA SER A 80 -0.37 -1.22 10.95
C SER A 80 -0.49 -2.02 12.24
N SER A 81 -1.58 -2.77 12.43
CA SER A 81 -1.76 -3.64 13.61
C SER A 81 -0.70 -4.74 13.70
N GLN A 82 -0.06 -5.07 12.57
CA GLN A 82 1.01 -6.05 12.46
C GLN A 82 2.39 -5.38 12.34
N GLY A 83 2.47 -4.05 12.41
CA GLY A 83 3.71 -3.30 12.22
C GLY A 83 4.29 -3.41 10.81
N LYS A 84 3.41 -3.54 9.80
CA LYS A 84 3.77 -3.77 8.40
C LYS A 84 3.30 -2.62 7.51
N GLU A 85 3.90 -2.51 6.33
CA GLU A 85 3.55 -1.50 5.33
C GLU A 85 2.25 -1.81 4.59
N PHE A 86 1.54 -0.75 4.19
CA PHE A 86 0.35 -0.85 3.33
C PHE A 86 0.59 -1.68 2.07
N ASP A 87 1.74 -1.48 1.40
CA ASP A 87 2.06 -2.19 0.15
C ASP A 87 2.31 -3.68 0.40
N GLN A 88 2.90 -4.04 1.55
CA GLN A 88 3.12 -5.45 1.89
C GLN A 88 1.80 -6.18 2.08
N LEU A 89 0.81 -5.58 2.75
CA LEU A 89 -0.51 -6.20 2.88
C LEU A 89 -1.24 -6.23 1.55
N THR A 90 -1.10 -5.18 0.74
CA THR A 90 -1.64 -5.16 -0.63
C THR A 90 -1.11 -6.36 -1.39
N GLU A 91 0.21 -6.56 -1.47
CA GLU A 91 0.79 -7.72 -2.14
C GLU A 91 0.30 -9.06 -1.57
N ALA A 92 0.20 -9.19 -0.25
CA ALA A 92 -0.33 -10.41 0.37
C ALA A 92 -1.79 -10.68 -0.01
N LEU A 93 -2.60 -9.62 -0.19
CA LEU A 93 -3.97 -9.73 -0.68
C LEU A 93 -4.02 -10.22 -2.13
N LEU A 94 -3.09 -9.76 -2.98
CA LEU A 94 -3.00 -10.15 -4.39
C LEU A 94 -2.57 -11.62 -4.53
N ASP A 95 -1.58 -12.04 -3.76
CA ASP A 95 -1.14 -13.45 -3.68
C ASP A 95 -2.29 -14.35 -3.18
N ALA A 96 -3.00 -13.92 -2.13
CA ALA A 96 -4.15 -14.67 -1.62
C ALA A 96 -5.27 -14.81 -2.65
N SER A 97 -5.46 -13.80 -3.49
CA SER A 97 -6.44 -13.82 -4.58
C SER A 97 -6.12 -14.85 -5.66
N THR A 98 -4.87 -15.29 -5.75
CA THR A 98 -4.43 -16.38 -6.64
C THR A 98 -4.32 -17.72 -5.92
N GLY A 99 -4.77 -17.81 -4.66
CA GLY A 99 -4.74 -19.01 -3.84
C GLY A 99 -3.45 -19.20 -3.03
N GLU A 100 -2.55 -18.21 -2.98
CA GLU A 100 -1.29 -18.26 -2.25
C GLU A 100 -1.41 -17.56 -0.89
N PHE A 101 -1.49 -18.33 0.20
CA PHE A 101 -1.71 -17.78 1.55
C PHE A 101 -0.43 -17.62 2.38
N GLU A 102 0.75 -17.88 1.82
CA GLU A 102 2.00 -17.84 2.58
C GLU A 102 2.30 -16.44 3.12
N ARG A 103 2.16 -15.41 2.27
CA ARG A 103 2.44 -14.02 2.68
C ARG A 103 1.45 -13.49 3.72
N LEU A 104 0.19 -13.95 3.69
CA LEU A 104 -0.81 -13.61 4.71
C LEU A 104 -0.40 -14.04 6.13
N LYS A 105 0.44 -15.07 6.27
CA LYS A 105 0.93 -15.51 7.59
C LYS A 105 1.79 -14.45 8.28
N GLU A 106 2.48 -13.59 7.52
CA GLU A 106 3.23 -12.45 8.06
C GLU A 106 2.32 -11.41 8.72
N PHE A 107 1.02 -11.45 8.42
CA PHE A 107 0.00 -10.59 8.99
C PHE A 107 -0.86 -11.33 10.04
N GLY A 108 -0.44 -12.52 10.47
CA GLY A 108 -1.20 -13.35 11.42
C GLY A 108 -2.45 -13.98 10.83
N ILE A 109 -2.62 -13.96 9.51
CA ILE A 109 -3.77 -14.55 8.81
C ILE A 109 -3.38 -15.91 8.26
N LYS A 110 -4.15 -16.94 8.61
CA LYS A 110 -3.97 -18.30 8.10
C LYS A 110 -5.08 -18.64 7.12
N GLY A 111 -4.72 -19.10 5.93
CA GLY A 111 -5.66 -19.65 4.96
C GLY A 111 -5.61 -21.17 4.91
N LYS A 112 -6.77 -21.79 4.80
CA LYS A 112 -6.92 -23.23 4.55
C LYS A 112 -7.98 -23.46 3.48
N THR A 113 -7.57 -24.03 2.35
CA THR A 113 -8.47 -24.42 1.27
C THR A 113 -9.15 -25.76 1.58
N MET A 114 -10.45 -25.84 1.35
CA MET A 114 -11.29 -27.02 1.50
C MET A 114 -12.28 -27.09 0.34
N GLY A 115 -11.88 -27.74 -0.76
CA GLY A 115 -12.71 -27.83 -1.97
C GLY A 115 -13.01 -26.46 -2.57
N ASP A 116 -14.29 -26.12 -2.64
CA ASP A 116 -14.81 -24.85 -3.16
C ASP A 116 -14.83 -23.73 -2.10
N GLN A 117 -14.34 -23.99 -0.89
CA GLN A 117 -14.29 -23.03 0.20
C GLN A 117 -12.86 -22.80 0.70
N ILE A 118 -12.65 -21.63 1.30
CA ILE A 118 -11.45 -21.28 2.07
C ILE A 118 -11.88 -20.86 3.46
N THR A 119 -11.17 -21.35 4.47
CA THR A 119 -11.22 -20.80 5.83
C THR A 119 -10.06 -19.85 6.04
N LEU A 120 -10.35 -18.58 6.28
CA LEU A 120 -9.39 -17.57 6.73
C LEU A 120 -9.52 -17.38 8.24
N THR A 121 -8.40 -17.44 8.95
CA THR A 121 -8.33 -17.28 10.41
C THR A 121 -7.43 -16.10 10.75
N PHE A 122 -7.91 -15.18 11.59
CA PHE A 122 -7.11 -14.11 12.17
C PHE A 122 -7.39 -14.03 13.68
N GLY A 123 -6.36 -14.32 14.48
CA GLY A 123 -6.53 -14.50 15.92
C GLY A 123 -7.57 -15.58 16.25
N LYS A 124 -8.68 -15.18 16.88
CA LYS A 124 -9.81 -16.07 17.22
C LYS A 124 -10.96 -16.03 16.21
N VAL A 125 -10.89 -15.14 15.22
CA VAL A 125 -11.94 -14.96 14.22
C VAL A 125 -11.66 -15.89 13.05
N GLN A 126 -12.69 -16.61 12.62
CA GLN A 126 -12.66 -17.46 11.43
C GLN A 126 -13.74 -17.03 10.45
N LYS A 127 -13.41 -17.02 9.16
CA LYS A 127 -14.34 -16.77 8.06
C LYS A 127 -14.24 -17.91 7.06
N VAL A 128 -15.35 -18.58 6.80
CA VAL A 128 -15.48 -19.57 5.73
C VAL A 128 -16.11 -18.85 4.54
N ILE A 129 -15.40 -18.82 3.42
CA ILE A 129 -15.78 -18.09 2.22
C ILE A 129 -15.61 -18.95 0.98
N ALA A 130 -16.29 -18.57 -0.12
CA ALA A 130 -16.10 -19.22 -1.41
C ALA A 130 -14.66 -19.06 -1.89
N ASN A 131 -14.12 -20.06 -2.58
CA ASN A 131 -12.79 -20.02 -3.18
C ASN A 131 -12.80 -19.17 -4.46
N THR A 132 -13.06 -17.87 -4.30
CA THR A 132 -13.04 -16.87 -5.37
C THR A 132 -12.19 -15.68 -4.94
N PRO A 133 -11.49 -15.01 -5.87
CA PRO A 133 -10.65 -13.85 -5.56
C PRO A 133 -11.39 -12.78 -4.74
N GLU A 134 -12.60 -12.42 -5.16
CA GLU A 134 -13.41 -11.39 -4.51
C GLU A 134 -13.80 -11.76 -3.07
N ALA A 135 -14.19 -13.03 -2.83
CA ALA A 135 -14.57 -13.49 -1.50
C ALA A 135 -13.38 -13.53 -0.54
N ILE A 136 -12.21 -13.95 -1.03
CA ILE A 136 -10.95 -13.94 -0.28
C ILE A 136 -10.57 -12.50 0.09
N GLN A 137 -10.60 -11.60 -0.89
CA GLN A 137 -10.22 -10.20 -0.69
C GLN A 137 -11.10 -9.51 0.34
N ASN A 138 -12.42 -9.60 0.16
CA ASN A 138 -13.39 -8.99 1.07
C ASN A 138 -13.24 -9.54 2.49
N ALA A 139 -12.96 -10.84 2.63
CA ALA A 139 -12.71 -11.46 3.92
C ALA A 139 -11.42 -10.94 4.59
N VAL A 140 -10.31 -10.84 3.87
CA VAL A 140 -9.05 -10.29 4.41
C VAL A 140 -9.23 -8.82 4.80
N ILE A 141 -9.78 -7.99 3.92
CA ILE A 141 -10.01 -6.56 4.19
C ILE A 141 -10.90 -6.37 5.42
N SER A 142 -11.94 -7.19 5.57
CA SER A 142 -12.86 -7.09 6.72
C SER A 142 -12.21 -7.39 8.07
N PHE A 143 -11.01 -8.01 8.13
CA PHE A 143 -10.27 -8.12 9.39
C PHE A 143 -9.79 -6.76 9.91
N GLY A 144 -9.68 -5.75 9.03
CA GLY A 144 -9.44 -4.35 9.41
C GLY A 144 -10.52 -3.75 10.33
N GLU A 145 -11.73 -4.32 10.32
CA GLU A 145 -12.86 -3.87 11.16
C GLU A 145 -12.86 -4.50 12.55
N LEU A 146 -11.92 -5.39 12.85
CA LEU A 146 -11.91 -6.09 14.13
C LEU A 146 -11.43 -5.19 15.27
N ASN A 147 -12.05 -5.37 16.44
CA ASN A 147 -11.58 -4.75 17.68
C ASN A 147 -10.11 -5.14 17.94
N GLY A 148 -9.28 -4.14 18.18
CA GLY A 148 -7.83 -4.28 18.32
C GLY A 148 -7.05 -4.01 17.03
N VAL A 149 -7.68 -4.17 15.86
CA VAL A 149 -7.12 -3.80 14.55
C VAL A 149 -7.51 -2.37 14.18
N MET A 150 -8.79 -2.02 14.34
CA MET A 150 -9.28 -0.67 14.08
C MET A 150 -8.46 0.40 14.80
N GLY A 151 -8.14 1.48 14.09
CA GLY A 151 -7.27 2.54 14.58
C GLY A 151 -5.80 2.12 14.71
N GLY A 152 -5.40 1.00 14.10
CA GLY A 152 -4.02 0.52 14.08
C GLY A 152 -3.05 1.57 13.55
N MET A 153 -3.44 2.32 12.52
CA MET A 153 -2.62 3.42 11.98
C MET A 153 -2.35 4.53 13.00
N ALA A 154 -3.33 4.85 13.85
CA ALA A 154 -3.22 5.94 14.82
C ALA A 154 -2.29 5.61 16.00
N LYS A 155 -1.95 4.33 16.19
CA LYS A 155 -1.03 3.86 17.23
C LYS A 155 0.44 4.00 16.84
N LEU A 156 0.73 4.20 15.55
CA LEU A 156 2.10 4.37 15.06
C LEU A 156 2.51 5.84 15.14
N PRO A 157 3.74 6.14 15.59
CA PRO A 157 4.27 7.49 15.51
C PRO A 157 4.30 7.95 14.05
N LYS A 158 3.76 9.13 13.75
CA LYS A 158 3.86 9.74 12.40
C LYS A 158 5.32 9.85 11.94
N ASP A 159 6.24 10.03 12.88
CA ASP A 159 7.67 10.12 12.60
C ASP A 159 8.25 8.80 12.05
N LEU A 160 7.71 7.64 12.43
CA LEU A 160 8.24 6.34 11.97
C LEU A 160 8.01 6.15 10.46
N ALA A 161 6.83 6.55 9.99
CA ALA A 161 6.47 6.59 8.58
C ALA A 161 7.32 7.56 7.77
N VAL A 162 7.49 8.77 8.31
CA VAL A 162 8.30 9.82 7.69
C VAL A 162 9.76 9.39 7.61
N ILE A 163 10.29 8.75 8.66
CA ILE A 163 11.66 8.19 8.67
C ILE A 163 11.80 7.12 7.59
N GLN A 164 10.86 6.18 7.47
CA GLN A 164 10.95 5.10 6.48
C GLN A 164 10.89 5.61 5.03
N SER A 165 9.99 6.57 4.75
CA SER A 165 9.93 7.23 3.44
C SER A 165 11.21 8.02 3.15
N ASN A 166 11.69 8.81 4.12
CA ASN A 166 12.91 9.61 3.96
C ASN A 166 14.15 8.73 3.78
N LEU A 167 14.23 7.56 4.43
CA LEU A 167 15.34 6.63 4.25
C LEU A 167 15.43 6.12 2.81
N GLY A 168 14.31 5.69 2.23
CA GLY A 168 14.27 5.28 0.82
C GLY A 168 14.70 6.41 -0.12
N ASP A 169 14.22 7.63 0.14
CA ASP A 169 14.60 8.82 -0.64
C ASP A 169 16.09 9.19 -0.48
N ILE A 170 16.67 9.02 0.72
CA ILE A 170 18.11 9.21 0.97
C ILE A 170 18.94 8.19 0.19
N PHE A 171 18.54 6.92 0.19
CA PHE A 171 19.24 5.88 -0.57
C PHE A 171 19.12 6.08 -2.09
N ASP A 172 17.96 6.50 -2.58
CA ASP A 172 17.75 6.86 -3.98
C ASP A 172 18.62 8.05 -4.39
N ASP A 173 18.68 9.12 -3.58
CA ASP A 173 19.54 10.28 -3.83
C ASP A 173 21.02 9.88 -3.82
N LEU A 174 21.45 9.06 -2.87
CA LEU A 174 22.81 8.52 -2.80
C LEU A 174 23.17 7.74 -4.07
N ARG A 175 22.28 6.84 -4.52
CA ARG A 175 22.47 6.05 -5.75
C ARG A 175 22.61 6.95 -6.96
N VAL A 176 21.75 7.96 -7.11
CA VAL A 176 21.80 8.91 -8.23
C VAL A 176 23.12 9.70 -8.23
N ARG A 177 23.60 10.14 -7.06
CA ARG A 177 24.89 10.85 -6.94
C ARG A 177 26.06 9.96 -7.35
N ILE A 178 26.07 8.70 -6.91
CA ILE A 178 27.11 7.73 -7.27
C ILE A 178 27.11 7.49 -8.78
N LEU A 179 25.94 7.23 -9.39
CA LEU A 179 25.83 7.01 -10.83
C LEU A 179 26.28 8.22 -11.65
N LYS A 180 25.92 9.44 -11.24
CA LYS A 180 26.38 10.67 -11.89
C LYS A 180 27.90 10.84 -11.81
N LYS A 181 28.51 10.55 -10.64
CA LYS A 181 29.97 10.60 -10.49
C LYS A 181 30.67 9.56 -11.38
N LEU A 182 30.15 8.34 -11.43
CA LEU A 182 30.70 7.28 -12.28
C LEU A 182 30.58 7.62 -13.77
N ALA A 183 29.44 8.19 -14.19
CA ALA A 183 29.25 8.63 -15.58
C ALA A 183 30.24 9.75 -16.00
N ILE A 184 30.59 10.66 -15.08
CA ILE A 184 31.61 11.70 -15.32
C ILE A 184 33.03 11.13 -15.38
N LEU A 185 33.29 10.02 -14.68
CA LEU A 185 34.61 9.37 -14.64
C LEU A 185 34.86 8.42 -15.82
N LEU A 186 33.80 7.96 -16.49
CA LEU A 186 33.82 6.97 -17.56
C LEU A 186 33.55 7.56 -18.96
N GLY A 187 33.28 8.86 -19.06
CA GLY A 187 33.14 9.62 -20.31
C GLY A 187 34.20 10.70 -20.40
#